data_AF-A0A4S0R331-F1
#
_entry.id   AF-A0A4S0R331-F1
#
_cell.length_a   1.000
_cell.length_b   1.000
_cell.length_c   1.000
_cell.angle_alpha   90.00
_cell.angle_beta   90.00
_cell.angle_gamma   90.00
#
_symmetry.space_group_name_H-M   'P 1'
#
loop_
_entity.id
_entity.type
_entity.pdbx_description
1 polymer ?
#
loop_
_entity_poly.entity_id
_entity_poly.type
_entity_poly.pdbx_seq_one_letter_code
_entity_poly.pdbx_strand_id
1 'polypeptide(L)' 'MKSSLEETLLAAIRTIPDYPKPGILFRDITTLLGNARAF' A
#
# COMPACT_ATOMS: atom_id res chain seq x y z
N MET A 1 12.77 -5.98 18.34
CA MET A 1 12.18 -6.32 17.02
C MET A 1 10.89 -5.53 16.91
N LYS A 2 10.83 -4.49 16.06
CA LYS A 2 9.56 -3.83 15.76
C LYS A 2 8.79 -4.73 14.80
N SER A 3 8.22 -5.81 15.32
CA SER A 3 7.18 -6.55 14.59
C SER A 3 5.88 -5.72 14.64
N SER A 4 5.96 -4.43 14.33
CA SER A 4 4.84 -3.51 14.47
C SER A 4 3.98 -3.59 13.22
N LEU A 5 2.67 -3.61 13.45
CA LEU A 5 1.62 -3.50 12.43
C LEU A 5 1.98 -2.51 11.30
N GLU A 6 2.69 -1.43 11.62
CA GLU A 6 3.20 -0.44 10.68
C GLU A 6 4.04 -1.02 9.53
N GLU A 7 4.96 -1.95 9.81
CA GLU A 7 5.80 -2.57 8.76
C GLU A 7 4.95 -3.42 7.80
N THR A 8 3.94 -4.10 8.35
CA THR A 8 3.00 -4.90 7.55
C THR A 8 2.12 -4.01 6.68
N LEU A 9 1.64 -2.90 7.22
CA LEU A 9 0.83 -1.93 6.49
C LEU A 9 1.64 -1.25 5.37
N LEU A 10 2.87 -0.83 5.65
CA LEU A 10 3.74 -0.20 4.66
C LEU A 10 4.14 -1.17 3.54
N ALA A 11 4.43 -2.43 3.86
CA ALA A 11 4.73 -3.46 2.86
C ALA A 11 3.53 -3.79 1.95
N ALA A 12 2.30 -3.56 2.43
CA ALA A 12 1.09 -3.78 1.66
C ALA A 12 0.77 -2.63 0.68
N ILE A 13 1.46 -1.48 0.74
CA ILE A 13 1.19 -0.33 -0.14
C ILE A 13 2.12 -0.35 -1.34
N ARG A 14 1.55 -0.36 -2.55
CA ARG A 14 2.34 -0.31 -3.80
C ARG A 14 2.43 1.11 -4.32
N THR A 15 3.51 1.39 -5.05
CA THR A 15 3.71 2.70 -5.70
C THR A 15 3.65 2.52 -7.20
N ILE A 16 2.73 3.23 -7.85
CA ILE A 16 2.55 3.21 -9.30
C ILE A 16 2.89 4.61 -9.82
N PRO A 17 4.02 4.79 -10.52
CA PRO A 17 4.36 6.08 -11.10
C PRO A 17 3.46 6.40 -12.30
N ASP A 18 3.27 7.68 -12.55
CA ASP A 18 2.59 8.27 -13.70
C ASP A 18 1.11 7.84 -13.88
N TYR A 19 0.44 7.47 -12.78
CA TYR A 19 -0.96 7.08 -12.77
C TYR A 19 -1.83 8.02 -11.92
N PRO A 20 -3.04 8.41 -12.39
CA PRO A 20 -3.60 8.19 -13.73
C PRO A 20 -3.02 9.16 -14.79
N LYS A 21 -2.10 10.05 -14.39
CA LYS A 21 -1.46 11.04 -15.27
C LYS A 21 0.04 11.11 -14.98
N PRO A 22 0.87 11.51 -15.97
CA PRO A 22 2.30 11.74 -15.78
C PRO A 22 2.61 12.70 -14.61
N GLY A 23 3.65 12.39 -13.86
CA GLY A 23 4.11 13.14 -12.69
C GLY A 23 3.46 12.75 -11.36
N ILE A 24 2.52 11.80 -11.34
CA ILE A 24 1.84 11.36 -10.11
C ILE A 24 2.46 10.06 -9.58
N LEU A 25 2.79 10.00 -8.30
CA LEU A 25 3.11 8.74 -7.60
C LEU A 25 1.87 8.21 -6.90
N PHE A 26 1.12 7.35 -7.59
CA PHE A 26 -0.10 6.76 -7.04
C PHE A 26 0.25 5.70 -5.98
N ARG A 27 -0.42 5.76 -4.83
CA ARG A 27 -0.28 4.77 -3.76
C ARG A 27 -1.48 3.84 -3.80
N ASP A 28 -1.22 2.62 -4.23
CA ASP A 28 -2.25 1.61 -4.36
C ASP A 28 -2.37 0.80 -3.06
N ILE A 29 -3.56 0.89 -2.46
CA ILE A 29 -3.93 0.21 -1.22
C ILE A 29 -4.89 -0.96 -1.46
N THR A 30 -5.20 -1.34 -2.70
CA THR A 30 -6.15 -2.45 -2.96
C THR A 30 -5.67 -3.77 -2.39
N THR A 31 -4.35 -3.96 -2.28
CA THR A 31 -3.69 -5.08 -1.61
C THR A 31 -3.94 -5.12 -0.10
N LEU A 32 -4.12 -3.96 0.54
CA LEU A 32 -4.55 -3.87 1.94
C LEU A 32 -6.03 -4.22 2.10
N LEU A 33 -6.88 -3.70 1.19
CA LEU A 33 -8.33 -3.88 1.25
C LEU A 33 -8.81 -5.29 0.83
N GLY A 34 -8.08 -5.96 -0.07
CA GLY A 34 -8.39 -7.33 -0.51
C GLY A 34 -8.08 -8.40 0.54
N ASN A 35 -7.37 -8.03 1.61
CA ASN A 35 -7.12 -8.90 2.75
C ASN A 35 -8.19 -8.63 3.82
N ALA A 36 -9.32 -9.35 3.74
CA ALA A 36 -10.38 -9.30 4.74
C ALA A 36 -9.93 -9.65 6.19
N ARG A 37 -8.66 -10.04 6.38
CA ARG A 37 -8.01 -10.26 7.69
C ARG A 37 -7.29 -9.02 8.26
N ALA A 38 -7.28 -7.91 7.54
CA ALA A 38 -6.69 -6.65 8.01
C ALA A 38 -7.66 -5.81 8.88
N PHE A 39 -8.93 -6.21 8.98
CA PHE A 39 -9.97 -5.59 9.82
C PHE A 39 -10.52 -6.59 10.84
#